data_AF-A0A9D9QSN4-F1
#
_entry.id   AF-A0A9D9QSN4-F1
#
_cell.length_a   1.000
_cell.length_b   1.000
_cell.length_c   1.000
_cell.angle_alpha   90.00
_cell.angle_beta   90.00
_cell.angle_gamma   90.00
#
_symmetry.space_group_name_H-M   'P 1'
#
loop_
_entity.id
_entity.type
_entity.pdbx_description
1 polymer ?
#
loop_
_entity_poly.entity_id
_entity_poly.type
_entity_poly.pdbx_seq_one_letter_code
_entity_poly.pdbx_strand_id
1 'polypeptide(L)' 'MASWGCPHEIDGRCTRINDLPCDPGMKGCVLAGRYVFVNEDKNRRLREKASRGGADAAAPSRKDQG' A
#
# COMPACT_ATOMS: atom_id res chain seq x y z
N MET A 1 12.27 -17.44 6.69
CA MET A 1 11.25 -16.66 5.94
C MET A 1 11.35 -15.23 6.44
N ALA A 2 11.64 -14.25 5.58
CA ALA A 2 11.68 -12.86 6.00
C ALA A 2 10.26 -12.29 5.99
N SER A 3 9.64 -12.17 7.16
CA SER A 3 8.44 -11.36 7.34
C SER A 3 8.85 -9.91 7.10
N TRP A 4 8.31 -9.28 6.07
CA TRP A 4 8.46 -7.84 5.91
C TRP A 4 7.74 -7.15 7.07
N GLY A 5 8.45 -6.32 7.84
CA GLY A 5 7.90 -5.48 8.89
C GLY A 5 7.76 -4.03 8.45
N CYS A 6 6.80 -3.31 9.01
CA CYS A 6 6.61 -1.89 8.72
C CYS A 6 7.71 -1.07 9.44
N PRO A 7 8.47 -0.20 8.74
CA PRO A 7 9.55 0.59 9.36
C PRO A 7 9.04 1.66 10.33
N HIS A 8 7.74 1.92 10.34
CA HIS A 8 7.10 2.86 11.26
C HIS A 8 6.39 2.17 12.42
N GLU A 9 6.43 0.84 12.48
CA GLU A 9 5.84 0.07 13.56
C GLU A 9 6.79 -0.02 14.76
N ILE A 10 6.30 0.39 15.92
CA ILE A 10 6.97 0.21 17.21
C ILE A 10 5.91 -0.33 18.18
N ASP A 11 6.16 -1.47 18.82
CA ASP A 11 5.24 -2.13 19.77
C ASP A 11 3.80 -2.28 19.24
N GLY A 12 3.67 -2.64 17.95
CA GLY A 12 2.38 -2.82 17.27
C GLY A 12 1.64 -1.52 16.93
N ARG A 13 2.28 -0.35 17.09
CA ARG A 13 1.73 0.97 16.79
C ARG A 13 2.46 1.66 15.66
N CYS A 14 1.74 2.44 14.86
CA CYS A 14 2.30 3.17 13.73
C CYS A 14 2.67 4.60 14.14
N THR A 15 3.97 4.85 14.29
CA THR A 15 4.53 6.18 14.61
C THR A 15 4.26 7.23 13.53
N ARG A 16 3.96 6.80 12.31
CA ARG A 16 3.58 7.68 11.18
C ARG A 16 2.13 8.14 11.24
N ILE A 17 1.26 7.38 11.90
CA ILE A 17 -0.20 7.61 11.89
C ILE A 17 -0.68 7.71 13.33
N ASN A 18 -0.41 8.84 13.98
CA ASN A 18 -0.94 9.22 15.30
C ASN A 18 -0.88 8.09 16.36
N ASP A 19 0.15 7.24 16.30
CA ASP A 19 0.34 6.12 17.23
C ASP A 19 -0.83 5.11 17.29
N LEU A 20 -1.58 5.00 16.19
CA LEU A 20 -2.67 4.03 16.05
C LEU A 20 -2.13 2.59 15.87
N PRO A 21 -2.94 1.56 16.13
CA PRO A 21 -2.56 0.18 15.82
C PRO A 21 -2.06 0.05 14.37
N CYS A 22 -0.89 -0.56 14.20
CA CYS A 22 -0.26 -0.69 12.89
C CYS A 22 -0.98 -1.78 12.08
N ASP A 23 -1.71 -1.36 11.06
CA ASP A 23 -2.39 -2.27 10.14
C ASP A 23 -2.00 -1.97 8.68
N PRO A 24 -1.29 -2.90 8.00
CA PRO A 24 -0.88 -2.71 6.61
C PRO A 24 -2.06 -2.38 5.70
N GLY A 25 -1.91 -1.31 4.92
CA GLY A 25 -2.93 -0.85 3.95
C GLY A 25 -3.97 0.12 4.50
N MET A 26 -3.94 0.47 5.80
CA MET A 26 -4.84 1.49 6.35
C MET A 26 -4.61 2.88 5.74
N LYS A 27 -5.60 3.78 5.85
CA LYS A 27 -5.46 5.16 5.36
C LYS A 27 -4.25 5.84 6.02
N GLY A 28 -3.34 6.36 5.19
CA GLY A 28 -2.09 6.99 5.65
C GLY A 28 -0.88 6.04 5.68
N CYS A 29 -1.10 4.73 5.56
CA CYS A 29 -0.02 3.73 5.46
C CYS A 29 0.79 3.96 4.18
N VAL A 30 2.09 3.66 4.25
CA VAL A 30 2.99 3.70 3.09
C VAL A 30 2.58 2.75 1.97
N LEU A 31 1.80 1.71 2.26
CA LEU A 31 1.31 0.76 1.27
C LEU A 31 -0.05 1.17 0.66
N ALA A 32 -0.77 2.10 1.29
CA ALA A 32 -2.11 2.49 0.88
C ALA A 32 -2.11 3.11 -0.53
N GLY A 33 -2.85 2.50 -1.46
CA GLY A 33 -2.91 2.95 -2.85
C GLY A 33 -1.73 2.52 -3.73
N ARG A 34 -0.85 1.62 -3.26
CA ARG A 34 0.26 1.06 -4.04
C ARG A 34 0.09 -0.43 -4.35
N TYR A 35 -0.62 -1.15 -3.48
CA TYR A 35 -0.85 -2.59 -3.59
C TYR A 35 -2.33 -2.90 -3.42
N VAL A 36 -2.74 -4.06 -3.95
CA VAL A 36 -4.07 -4.63 -3.74
C VAL A 36 -4.00 -5.52 -2.50
N PHE A 37 -4.90 -5.26 -1.55
CA PHE A 37 -5.08 -6.06 -0.34
C PHE A 37 -6.28 -7.00 -0.51
N VAL A 38 -6.27 -8.13 0.21
CA VAL A 38 -7.42 -9.06 0.26
C VAL A 38 -8.65 -8.38 0.89
N ASN A 39 -8.42 -7.52 1.89
CA ASN A 39 -9.48 -6.68 2.43
C ASN A 39 -9.71 -5.48 1.50
N GLU A 40 -10.86 -5.45 0.82
CA GLU A 40 -11.22 -4.40 -0.15
C GLU A 40 -11.34 -2.99 0.47
N ASP A 41 -11.65 -2.86 1.77
CA ASP A 41 -11.75 -1.55 2.43
C ASP A 41 -10.43 -0.77 2.38
N LYS A 42 -9.31 -1.50 2.33
CA LYS A 42 -7.95 -0.95 2.23
C LYS A 42 -7.58 -0.53 0.80
N ASN A 43 -8.36 -0.95 -0.20
CA ASN A 43 -8.11 -0.67 -1.61
C ASN A 43 -8.75 0.64 -2.09
N ARG A 44 -9.56 1.33 -1.27
CA ARG A 44 -10.26 2.56 -1.66
C ARG A 44 -9.36 3.59 -2.36
N ARG A 45 -8.19 3.89 -1.77
CA ARG A 45 -7.24 4.87 -2.35
C ARG A 45 -6.67 4.39 -3.68
N LEU A 46 -6.43 3.09 -3.84
CA LEU A 46 -5.96 2.51 -5.10
C LEU A 46 -7.02 2.68 -6.19
N ARG A 47 -8.28 2.39 -5.87
CA ARG A 47 -9.42 2.56 -6.79
C ARG A 47 -9.61 4.02 -7.16
N GLU A 48 -9.65 4.93 -6.19
CA GLU A 48 -9.74 6.38 -6.43
C GLU A 48 -8.61 6.88 -7.35
N LYS A 49 -7.37 6.41 -7.14
CA LYS A 49 -6.24 6.75 -8.00
C LYS A 49 -6.42 6.20 -9.42
N ALA A 50 -6.90 4.97 -9.56
CA ALA A 50 -7.19 4.37 -10.88
C ALA A 50 -8.31 5.13 -11.60
N SER A 51 -9.40 5.51 -10.91
CA SER A 51 -10.50 6.30 -11.46
C SER A 51 -10.06 7.69 -11.93
N ARG A 52 -9.12 8.30 -11.20
CA ARG A 52 -8.52 9.60 -11.57
C ARG A 52 -7.42 9.47 -12.63
N GLY A 53 -6.83 8.28 -12.74
CA GLY A 53 -5.57 8.01 -13.40
C GLY A 53 -5.65 7.05 -14.58
N GLY A 54 -6.80 6.97 -15.25
CA GLY A 54 -6.92 6.36 -16.58
C GLY A 54 -6.00 6.97 -17.66
N ALA A 55 -5.08 7.87 -17.30
CA ALA A 55 -4.07 8.46 -18.18
C ALA A 55 -2.62 7.97 -17.93
N ASP A 56 -2.21 7.46 -16.76
CA ASP A 56 -0.76 7.34 -16.45
C ASP A 56 -0.31 6.04 -15.72
N ALA A 57 -1.11 4.97 -15.68
CA ALA A 57 -0.75 3.75 -14.91
C ALA A 57 -0.86 2.43 -15.68
N ALA A 58 -0.73 2.47 -17.02
CA ALA A 58 -0.48 1.26 -17.81
C ALA A 58 1.02 1.15 -18.12
N ALA A 59 1.79 0.54 -17.23
CA ALA A 59 3.02 -0.15 -17.64
C ALA A 59 3.46 -1.21 -16.63
N PRO A 60 3.25 -2.50 -16.94
CA PRO A 60 4.22 -3.54 -16.62
C PRO A 60 5.01 -3.85 -17.90
N SER A 61 6.15 -3.20 -18.12
CA SER A 61 7.10 -3.70 -19.12
C SER A 61 8.09 -4.62 -18.42
N ARG A 62 7.70 -5.90 -18.27
CA ARG A 62 8.67 -6.98 -18.19
C ARG A 62 9.38 -7.05 -19.54
N LYS A 63 10.56 -6.44 -19.64
CA LYS A 63 11.55 -6.72 -20.68
C LYS A 63 12.89 -6.92 -19.98
N ASP A 64 13.09 -8.12 -19.43
CA ASP A 64 14.42 -8.64 -19.14
C ASP A 64 14.34 -10.17 -19.09
N GLN A 65 14.39 -10.79 -20.27
CA GLN A 65 14.77 -12.18 -20.48
C GLN A 65 15.40 -12.21 -21.89
N GLY A 66 16.73 -12.08 -21.93
CA GLY A 66 17.58 -12.21 -23.11
C GLY A 66 18.86 -12.90 -22.71
#